data_AF-A0A7K9GY49-F1
#
_entry.id   AF-A0A7K9GY49-F1
#
_cell.length_a   1.000
_cell.length_b   1.000
_cell.length_c   1.000
_cell.angle_alpha   90.00
_cell.angle_beta   90.00
_cell.angle_gamma   90.00
#
_symmetry.space_group_name_H-M   'P 1'
#
loop_
_entity.id
_entity.type
_entity.pdbx_description
1 polymer ?
#
loop_
_entity_poly.entity_id
_entity_poly.type
_entity_poly.pdbx_seq_one_letter_code
_entity_poly.pdbx_strand_id
1 'polypeptide(L)'
;FCRRSMKRNAMFTCPFSGQCHITKDNRRHCQACRLKRCLDIGMIKEFILTDEEVQRKRELILRRKEEEALRESLKPKLSEEQQKVIDVLLEAHHKTYDPTYADFTKFRPPVRSHPGSKGDTNPSSLLAQDLSSEDPSDLFSSFSTFPEPAEPPPFPGLAEQDEQEQSSSASLELSQLTMLPHLADLVSYSIQKVIGFAKMIPGFRDLCMEDQIVLLKCSAMEVIMLRSNESFTLEDMSWSCGSPDFKYRVSDVTQ
;
A
#
# COMPACT_ATOMS: atom_id res chain seq x y z
N PHE A 1 34.50 12.47 45.20
CA PHE A 1 35.54 12.95 46.13
C PHE A 1 36.77 13.33 45.32
N CYS A 2 37.44 12.37 44.69
CA CYS A 2 38.63 12.57 43.85
C CYS A 2 38.55 13.77 42.90
N ARG A 3 37.50 13.85 42.06
CA ARG A 3 37.27 15.01 41.17
C ARG A 3 37.32 16.37 41.88
N ARG A 4 36.66 16.51 43.03
CA ARG A 4 36.61 17.77 43.79
C ARG A 4 37.96 18.09 44.44
N SER A 5 38.62 17.07 44.98
CA SER A 5 39.91 17.18 45.64
C SER A 5 41.02 17.55 44.65
N MET A 6 41.10 16.86 43.51
CA MET A 6 42.10 17.12 42.46
C MET A 6 41.88 18.45 41.74
N LYS A 7 40.62 18.83 41.48
CA LYS A 7 40.30 20.10 40.80
C LYS A 7 40.68 21.33 41.64
N ARG A 8 40.55 21.24 42.96
CA ARG A 8 40.92 22.31 43.90
C ARG A 8 42.35 22.21 44.43
N ASN A 9 43.14 21.25 43.94
CA ASN A 9 44.46 20.91 44.53
C ASN A 9 44.39 20.77 46.05
N ALA A 10 43.35 20.12 46.57
CA ALA A 10 43.10 20.04 47.99
C ALA A 10 44.22 19.24 48.69
N MET A 11 44.88 19.88 49.65
CA MET A 11 45.86 19.26 50.52
C MET A 11 45.16 18.74 51.77
N PHE A 12 45.36 17.46 52.08
CA PHE A 12 44.82 16.84 53.28
C PHE A 12 45.95 16.25 54.11
N THR A 13 45.84 16.39 55.42
CA THR A 13 46.74 15.76 56.39
C THR A 13 46.03 14.56 57.00
N CYS A 14 46.73 13.43 57.11
CA CYS A 14 46.20 12.27 57.82
C CYS A 14 46.22 12.58 59.33
N PRO A 15 45.11 12.41 60.07
CA PRO A 15 45.11 12.57 61.53
C PRO A 15 45.72 11.36 62.26
N PHE A 16 46.12 10.33 61.51
CA PHE A 16 46.72 9.09 62.02
C PHE A 16 48.15 8.93 61.45
N SER A 17 48.56 7.71 61.10
CA SER A 17 49.91 7.37 60.60
C SER A 17 50.12 7.52 59.08
N GLY A 18 49.14 8.05 58.35
CA GLY A 18 49.21 8.10 56.87
C GLY A 18 49.01 6.76 56.15
N GLN A 19 48.68 5.69 56.88
CA GLN A 19 48.49 4.32 56.37
C GLN A 19 47.07 3.77 56.58
N CYS A 20 46.04 4.63 56.64
CA CYS A 20 44.67 4.18 56.87
C CYS A 20 44.18 3.27 55.74
N HIS A 21 43.68 2.08 56.09
CA HIS A 21 43.01 1.19 55.16
C HIS A 21 41.60 1.71 54.81
N ILE A 22 41.35 2.06 53.54
CA ILE A 22 40.11 2.72 53.09
C ILE A 22 39.07 1.70 52.59
N THR A 23 37.92 1.63 53.26
CA THR A 23 36.75 0.78 52.95
C THR A 23 35.50 1.61 52.66
N LYS A 24 34.39 0.97 52.25
CA LYS A 24 33.10 1.63 51.97
C LYS A 24 32.59 2.47 53.16
N ASP A 25 32.82 1.96 54.36
CA ASP A 25 32.26 2.46 55.62
C ASP A 25 33.19 3.51 56.21
N ASN A 26 34.50 3.29 56.10
CA ASN A 26 35.48 4.16 56.73
C ASN A 26 36.04 5.27 55.82
N ARG A 27 35.73 5.29 54.52
CA ARG A 27 36.24 6.27 53.52
C ARG A 27 35.97 7.75 53.83
N ARG A 28 35.20 8.09 54.86
CA ARG A 28 34.99 9.49 55.28
C ARG A 28 35.94 9.92 56.40
N HIS A 29 36.53 8.98 57.15
CA HIS A 29 37.35 9.26 58.35
C HIS A 29 38.73 9.84 58.03
N CYS A 30 39.29 9.57 56.85
CA CYS A 30 40.57 10.14 56.44
C CYS A 30 40.56 10.54 54.96
N GLN A 31 40.53 11.84 54.70
CA GLN A 31 40.53 12.39 53.34
C GLN A 31 41.91 12.26 52.66
N ALA A 32 43.00 12.33 53.44
CA ALA A 32 44.37 12.19 52.95
C ALA A 32 44.65 10.79 52.40
N CYS A 33 44.46 9.74 53.20
CA CYS A 33 44.65 8.35 52.76
C CYS A 33 43.64 7.95 51.66
N ARG A 34 42.44 8.55 51.64
CA ARG A 34 41.48 8.35 50.55
C ARG A 34 41.96 8.97 49.23
N LEU A 35 42.46 10.19 49.24
CA LEU A 35 42.99 10.83 48.03
C LEU A 35 44.23 10.09 47.52
N LYS A 36 45.14 9.71 48.44
CA LYS A 36 46.29 8.85 48.13
C LYS A 36 45.86 7.56 47.43
N ARG A 37 44.90 6.84 48.02
CA ARG A 37 44.36 5.61 47.42
C ARG A 37 43.74 5.84 46.04
N CYS A 38 43.08 6.98 45.81
CA CYS A 38 42.56 7.32 44.47
C CYS A 38 43.67 7.50 43.43
N LEU A 39 44.80 8.11 43.79
CA LEU A 39 45.96 8.23 42.92
C LEU A 39 46.62 6.86 42.68
N ASP A 40 46.76 6.05 43.73
CA ASP A 40 47.40 4.72 43.67
C ASP A 40 46.63 3.74 42.75
N ILE A 41 45.32 3.89 42.62
CA ILE A 41 44.50 3.08 41.68
C ILE A 41 44.44 3.69 40.26
N GLY A 42 45.19 4.76 40.00
CA GLY A 42 45.31 5.36 38.67
C GLY A 42 44.27 6.41 38.31
N MET A 43 43.64 7.10 39.28
CA MET A 43 42.84 8.28 38.95
C MET A 43 43.75 9.45 38.60
N ILE A 44 43.63 9.94 37.37
CA ILE A 44 44.53 10.93 36.77
C ILE A 44 43.81 12.29 36.68
N LYS A 45 44.51 13.36 37.06
CA LYS A 45 43.93 14.71 37.15
C LYS A 45 43.66 15.30 35.77
N GLU A 46 44.52 14.97 34.81
CA GLU A 46 44.51 15.42 33.43
C GLU A 46 43.23 15.01 32.68
N PHE A 47 42.54 13.95 33.12
CA PHE A 47 41.24 13.54 32.57
C PHE A 47 40.03 14.18 33.26
N ILE A 48 40.24 15.04 34.27
CA ILE A 48 39.14 15.80 34.87
C ILE A 48 38.89 17.05 34.03
N LEU A 49 37.76 17.06 33.33
CA LEU A 49 37.35 18.22 32.55
C LEU A 49 37.32 19.52 33.39
N THR A 50 37.91 20.57 32.83
CA THR A 50 37.85 21.93 33.36
C THR A 50 36.41 22.45 33.36
N ASP A 51 36.13 23.53 34.11
CA ASP A 51 34.78 24.12 34.04
C ASP A 51 34.46 24.63 32.62
N GLU A 52 35.47 25.16 31.92
CA GLU A 52 35.37 25.60 30.54
C GLU A 52 35.09 24.44 29.56
N GLU A 53 35.73 23.28 29.73
CA GLU A 53 35.46 22.09 28.90
C GLU A 53 34.07 21.50 29.15
N VAL A 54 33.63 21.48 30.41
CA VAL A 54 32.26 21.08 30.77
C VAL A 54 31.26 22.05 30.16
N GLN A 55 31.55 23.35 30.20
CA GLN A 55 30.69 24.39 29.63
C GLN A 55 30.61 24.28 28.10
N ARG A 56 31.75 24.17 27.40
CA ARG A 56 31.79 23.92 25.95
C ARG A 56 31.03 22.66 25.55
N LYS A 57 31.15 21.58 26.33
CA LYS A 57 30.40 20.34 26.07
C LYS A 57 28.89 20.55 26.23
N ARG A 58 28.44 21.37 27.19
CA ARG A 58 27.02 21.71 27.37
C ARG A 58 26.49 22.53 26.21
N GLU A 59 27.25 23.52 25.74
CA GLU A 59 26.89 24.36 24.59
C GLU A 59 26.77 23.53 23.30
N LEU A 60 27.71 22.60 23.06
CA LEU A 60 27.62 21.68 21.92
C LEU A 60 26.37 20.81 21.96
N ILE A 61 25.98 20.33 23.15
CA ILE A 61 24.76 19.53 23.32
C ILE A 61 23.50 20.38 23.05
N LEU A 62 23.46 21.61 23.56
CA LEU A 62 22.34 22.53 23.31
C LEU A 62 22.21 22.85 21.83
N ARG A 63 23.32 23.21 21.18
CA ARG A 63 23.36 23.47 19.74
C ARG A 63 22.90 22.27 18.92
N ARG A 64 23.36 21.05 19.25
CA ARG A 64 22.90 19.83 18.57
C ARG A 64 21.39 19.64 18.73
N LYS A 65 20.84 19.88 19.92
CA LYS A 65 19.39 19.79 20.17
C LYS A 65 18.61 20.84 19.38
N GLU A 66 19.13 22.05 19.28
CA GLU A 66 18.53 23.13 18.47
C GLU A 66 18.56 22.80 16.98
N GLU A 67 19.69 22.31 16.47
CA GLU A 67 19.84 21.86 15.07
C GLU A 67 18.89 20.69 14.75
N GLU A 68 18.74 19.73 15.67
CA GLU A 68 17.81 18.60 15.52
C GLU A 68 16.35 19.06 15.57
N ALA A 69 15.98 19.94 16.52
CA ALA A 69 14.65 20.51 16.60
C ALA A 69 14.29 21.34 15.36
N LEU A 70 15.25 22.12 14.83
CA LEU A 70 15.07 22.85 13.59
C LEU A 70 14.85 21.89 12.41
N ARG A 71 15.66 20.83 12.31
CA ARG A 71 15.51 19.81 11.27
C ARG A 71 14.16 19.10 11.34
N GLU A 72 13.68 18.76 12.52
CA GLU A 72 12.34 18.20 12.72
C GLU A 72 11.23 19.20 12.36
N SER A 73 11.42 20.49 12.66
CA SER A 73 10.44 21.53 12.30
C SER A 73 10.36 21.78 10.80
N LEU A 74 11.47 21.59 10.08
CA LEU A 74 11.57 21.71 8.63
C LEU A 74 11.09 20.45 7.90
N LYS A 75 10.82 19.33 8.60
CA LYS A 75 10.25 18.16 7.95
C LYS A 75 8.90 18.53 7.35
N PRO A 76 8.65 18.23 6.07
CA PRO A 76 7.35 18.46 5.47
C PRO A 76 6.30 17.67 6.26
N LYS A 77 5.30 18.38 6.77
CA LYS A 77 4.12 17.79 7.40
C LYS A 77 2.96 17.98 6.44
N LEU A 78 2.13 16.95 6.33
CA LEU A 78 0.89 17.04 5.57
C LEU A 78 0.01 18.13 6.21
N SER A 79 -0.60 18.97 5.38
CA SER A 79 -1.63 19.89 5.85
C SER A 79 -2.84 19.11 6.34
N GLU A 80 -3.68 19.75 7.16
CA GLU A 80 -4.92 19.11 7.64
C GLU A 80 -5.84 18.74 6.47
N GLU A 81 -5.88 19.57 5.43
CA GLU A 81 -6.61 19.31 4.19
C GLU A 81 -6.03 18.12 3.42
N GLN A 82 -4.71 18.02 3.30
CA GLN A 82 -4.07 16.87 2.65
C GLN A 82 -4.36 15.57 3.39
N GLN A 83 -4.33 15.60 4.72
CA GLN A 83 -4.66 14.43 5.53
C GLN A 83 -6.12 14.00 5.32
N LYS A 84 -7.05 14.95 5.31
CA LYS A 84 -8.47 14.67 5.01
C LYS A 84 -8.67 14.02 3.64
N VAL A 85 -7.96 14.50 2.62
CA VAL A 85 -8.02 13.88 1.28
C VAL A 85 -7.50 12.44 1.31
N ILE A 86 -6.38 12.19 1.99
CA ILE A 86 -5.84 10.83 2.14
C ILE A 86 -6.86 9.92 2.82
N ASP A 87 -7.49 10.37 3.92
CA ASP A 87 -8.45 9.57 4.66
C ASP A 87 -9.68 9.21 3.79
N VAL A 88 -10.19 10.17 3.00
CA VAL A 88 -11.29 9.92 2.05
C VAL A 88 -10.88 8.90 0.98
N LEU A 89 -9.67 9.00 0.44
CA LEU A 89 -9.18 8.07 -0.58
C LEU A 89 -8.98 6.65 -0.03
N LEU A 90 -8.46 6.53 1.19
CA LEU A 90 -8.31 5.23 1.87
C LEU A 90 -9.67 4.58 2.12
N GLU A 91 -10.64 5.36 2.61
CA GLU A 91 -12.00 4.87 2.83
C GLU A 91 -12.67 4.45 1.51
N ALA A 92 -12.51 5.24 0.44
CA ALA A 92 -13.00 4.90 -0.89
C ALA A 92 -12.38 3.59 -1.41
N HIS A 93 -11.07 3.40 -1.21
CA HIS A 93 -10.37 2.19 -1.61
C HIS A 93 -10.93 0.98 -0.85
N HIS A 94 -11.00 1.01 0.48
CA HIS A 94 -11.52 -0.10 1.30
C HIS A 94 -12.98 -0.46 0.98
N LYS A 95 -13.83 0.51 0.65
CA LYS A 95 -15.22 0.26 0.27
C LYS A 95 -15.40 -0.38 -1.11
N THR A 96 -14.39 -0.24 -1.97
CA THR A 96 -14.50 -0.60 -3.39
C THR A 96 -13.53 -1.67 -3.81
N TYR A 97 -12.63 -2.09 -2.93
CA TYR A 97 -11.70 -3.18 -3.16
C TYR A 97 -11.69 -4.10 -1.95
N ASP A 98 -11.90 -5.39 -2.20
CA ASP A 98 -11.84 -6.45 -1.20
C ASP A 98 -10.58 -7.30 -1.44
N PRO A 99 -9.55 -7.18 -0.60
CA PRO A 99 -8.32 -7.96 -0.76
C PRO A 99 -8.51 -9.46 -0.45
N THR A 100 -9.64 -9.84 0.15
CA THR A 100 -9.96 -11.25 0.41
C THR A 100 -10.63 -11.94 -0.78
N TYR A 101 -11.11 -11.15 -1.76
CA TYR A 101 -11.82 -11.63 -2.94
C TYR A 101 -13.03 -12.51 -2.60
N ALA A 102 -13.75 -12.23 -1.51
CA ALA A 102 -14.86 -13.06 -1.05
C ALA A 102 -15.99 -13.18 -2.10
N ASP A 103 -16.22 -12.09 -2.84
CA ASP A 103 -17.22 -12.01 -3.90
C ASP A 103 -16.87 -12.86 -5.14
N PHE A 104 -15.63 -13.35 -5.28
CA PHE A 104 -15.22 -14.07 -6.49
C PHE A 104 -15.97 -15.39 -6.69
N THR A 105 -16.41 -16.00 -5.59
CA THR A 105 -17.24 -17.22 -5.60
C THR A 105 -18.59 -17.05 -6.28
N LYS A 106 -19.03 -15.81 -6.54
CA LYS A 106 -20.29 -15.49 -7.23
C LYS A 106 -20.15 -15.51 -8.75
N PHE A 107 -18.93 -15.54 -9.29
CA PHE A 107 -18.69 -15.56 -10.74
C PHE A 107 -18.58 -16.99 -11.27
N ARG A 108 -18.77 -17.12 -12.59
CA ARG A 108 -18.51 -18.38 -13.29
C ARG A 108 -17.07 -18.83 -13.02
N PRO A 109 -16.79 -20.10 -12.72
CA PRO A 109 -15.43 -20.56 -12.50
C PRO A 109 -14.54 -20.47 -13.75
N PRO A 110 -13.20 -20.35 -13.60
CA PRO A 110 -12.22 -20.56 -14.67
C PRO A 110 -12.42 -21.87 -15.43
N VAL A 111 -12.59 -21.80 -16.76
CA VAL A 111 -12.59 -22.99 -17.64
C VAL A 111 -11.24 -23.06 -18.34
N ARG A 112 -10.44 -24.08 -18.01
CA ARG A 112 -9.11 -24.30 -18.61
C ARG A 112 -9.19 -25.41 -19.67
N SER A 113 -8.64 -25.19 -20.86
CA SER A 113 -8.49 -26.23 -21.87
C SER A 113 -7.49 -27.29 -21.38
N HIS A 114 -7.97 -28.47 -21.02
CA HIS A 114 -7.11 -29.62 -20.74
C HIS A 114 -6.89 -30.46 -22.01
N PRO A 115 -5.64 -30.66 -22.47
CA PRO A 115 -5.36 -31.70 -23.45
C PRO A 115 -5.44 -33.06 -22.74
N GLY A 116 -6.64 -33.65 -22.65
CA GLY A 116 -6.77 -35.07 -22.28
C GLY A 116 -7.99 -35.54 -21.47
N SER A 117 -8.95 -34.69 -21.08
CA SER A 117 -10.13 -35.19 -20.34
C SER A 117 -11.35 -35.32 -21.26
N LYS A 118 -11.53 -36.51 -21.85
CA LYS A 118 -12.88 -37.00 -22.15
C LYS A 118 -13.49 -37.46 -20.83
N GLY A 119 -14.19 -36.56 -20.16
CA GLY A 119 -14.90 -36.85 -18.92
C GLY A 119 -16.23 -36.12 -18.94
N ASP A 120 -17.31 -36.90 -19.09
CA ASP A 120 -18.69 -36.44 -19.05
C ASP A 120 -18.94 -35.57 -17.82
N THR A 121 -19.21 -34.28 -18.03
CA THR A 121 -20.04 -33.50 -17.09
C THR A 121 -21.02 -32.65 -17.87
N ASN A 122 -22.28 -33.00 -17.65
CA ASN A 122 -23.50 -32.39 -18.15
C ASN A 122 -23.50 -30.86 -17.92
N PRO A 123 -23.84 -30.00 -18.89
CA PRO A 123 -24.13 -28.59 -18.63
C PRO A 123 -25.54 -28.50 -18.05
N SER A 124 -25.71 -28.90 -16.79
CA SER A 124 -26.97 -28.72 -16.08
C SER A 124 -26.96 -27.40 -15.35
N SER A 125 -27.61 -26.41 -15.96
CA SER A 125 -28.56 -25.52 -15.31
C SER A 125 -28.20 -25.08 -13.88
N LEU A 126 -27.62 -23.89 -13.73
CA LEU A 126 -27.99 -23.01 -12.64
C LEU A 126 -28.57 -21.73 -13.21
N LEU A 127 -29.89 -21.69 -13.10
CA LEU A 127 -30.78 -20.57 -13.36
C LEU A 127 -30.23 -19.30 -12.71
N ALA A 128 -30.40 -18.19 -13.43
CA ALA A 128 -30.34 -16.85 -12.89
C ALA A 128 -31.11 -16.79 -11.56
N GLN A 129 -30.39 -16.61 -10.46
CA GLN A 129 -31.00 -16.16 -9.21
C GLN A 129 -31.02 -14.64 -9.26
N ASP A 130 -32.22 -14.16 -9.61
CA ASP A 130 -32.86 -12.94 -9.15
C ASP A 130 -32.20 -12.31 -7.92
N LEU A 131 -31.52 -11.19 -8.12
CA LEU A 131 -31.18 -10.24 -7.05
C LEU A 131 -32.24 -9.14 -7.06
N SER A 132 -33.34 -9.41 -6.37
CA SER A 132 -34.33 -8.41 -5.99
C SER A 132 -33.94 -7.77 -4.65
N SER A 133 -33.93 -6.43 -4.65
CA SER A 133 -33.70 -5.47 -3.55
C SER A 133 -32.20 -5.19 -3.32
N GLU A 134 -31.64 -4.04 -3.73
CA GLU A 134 -32.07 -2.69 -3.34
C GLU A 134 -31.92 -1.67 -4.50
N ASP A 135 -32.94 -0.83 -4.65
CA ASP A 135 -33.14 0.20 -5.67
C ASP A 135 -32.09 1.33 -5.58
N PRO A 136 -31.43 1.71 -6.70
CA PRO A 136 -31.59 3.09 -7.17
C PRO A 136 -31.73 3.14 -8.70
N SER A 137 -32.93 2.80 -9.16
CA SER A 137 -33.45 2.98 -10.51
C SER A 137 -33.73 4.47 -10.73
N ASP A 138 -32.71 5.28 -10.99
CA ASP A 138 -32.93 6.65 -11.51
C ASP A 138 -31.74 7.27 -12.26
N LEU A 139 -30.82 6.47 -12.83
CA LEU A 139 -29.63 7.03 -13.50
C LEU A 139 -29.31 6.52 -14.90
N PHE A 140 -30.20 5.75 -15.55
CA PHE A 140 -29.94 5.30 -16.93
C PHE A 140 -31.20 5.24 -17.82
N SER A 141 -32.20 6.09 -17.59
CA SER A 141 -33.38 6.17 -18.47
C SER A 141 -33.38 7.37 -19.42
N SER A 142 -32.26 8.10 -19.55
CA SER A 142 -32.20 9.35 -20.34
C SER A 142 -31.26 9.34 -21.55
N PHE A 143 -30.76 8.19 -22.01
CA PHE A 143 -29.81 8.15 -23.14
C PHE A 143 -30.26 7.39 -24.39
N SER A 144 -31.53 7.09 -24.58
CA SER A 144 -31.97 6.50 -25.86
C SER A 144 -33.36 6.95 -26.27
N THR A 145 -33.46 8.17 -26.78
CA THR A 145 -34.52 8.55 -27.71
C THR A 145 -33.93 9.46 -28.76
N PHE A 146 -33.51 8.89 -29.88
CA PHE A 146 -33.33 9.62 -31.13
C PHE A 146 -34.12 8.92 -32.24
N PRO A 147 -34.76 9.67 -33.15
CA PRO A 147 -35.72 9.13 -34.11
C PRO A 147 -35.04 8.50 -35.31
N GLU A 148 -35.62 7.41 -35.79
CA GLU A 148 -35.30 6.68 -37.02
C GLU A 148 -35.47 7.57 -38.28
N PRO A 149 -34.49 7.64 -39.21
CA PRO A 149 -34.74 8.16 -40.54
C PRO A 149 -35.06 7.02 -41.53
N ALA A 150 -36.10 7.26 -42.34
CA ALA A 150 -36.69 6.35 -43.32
C ALA A 150 -35.72 5.81 -44.39
N GLU A 151 -35.95 4.55 -44.78
CA GLU A 151 -35.22 3.81 -45.83
C GLU A 151 -35.33 4.43 -47.24
N PRO A 152 -34.26 4.42 -48.06
CA PRO A 152 -34.35 4.59 -49.52
C PRO A 152 -34.41 3.24 -50.27
N PRO A 153 -34.94 3.20 -51.51
CA PRO A 153 -35.31 1.97 -52.23
C PRO A 153 -34.09 1.23 -52.83
N PRO A 154 -34.24 -0.05 -53.23
CA PRO A 154 -33.10 -0.88 -53.62
C PRO A 154 -32.64 -0.58 -55.05
N PHE A 155 -31.33 -0.41 -55.25
CA PHE A 155 -30.70 -0.46 -56.57
C PHE A 155 -30.13 -1.87 -56.84
N PRO A 156 -30.32 -2.42 -58.05
CA PRO A 156 -29.91 -3.79 -58.35
C PRO A 156 -28.45 -3.88 -58.83
N GLY A 157 -27.74 -4.85 -58.26
CA GLY A 157 -26.68 -5.60 -58.93
C GLY A 157 -25.26 -5.04 -58.83
N LEU A 158 -24.50 -5.51 -57.83
CA LEU A 158 -23.11 -5.95 -58.00
C LEU A 158 -22.82 -7.06 -56.99
N ALA A 159 -22.59 -8.25 -57.54
CA ALA A 159 -21.87 -9.42 -57.00
C ALA A 159 -21.80 -9.59 -55.47
N GLU A 160 -22.57 -10.56 -54.98
CA GLU A 160 -22.25 -11.34 -53.79
C GLU A 160 -20.84 -11.92 -53.93
N GLN A 161 -19.90 -11.48 -53.09
CA GLN A 161 -18.72 -12.24 -52.69
C GLN A 161 -18.00 -11.54 -51.52
N ASP A 162 -17.78 -12.31 -50.44
CA ASP A 162 -16.88 -12.06 -49.30
C ASP A 162 -17.32 -11.21 -48.09
N GLU A 163 -18.48 -11.51 -47.47
CA GLU A 163 -18.72 -11.13 -46.05
C GLU A 163 -18.84 -12.32 -45.07
N GLN A 164 -18.67 -13.57 -45.54
CA GLN A 164 -18.85 -14.76 -44.68
C GLN A 164 -17.57 -15.24 -43.96
N GLU A 165 -16.37 -14.75 -44.35
CA GLU A 165 -15.10 -15.26 -43.82
C GLU A 165 -14.57 -14.52 -42.56
N GLN A 166 -14.98 -13.26 -42.31
CA GLN A 166 -14.54 -12.51 -41.12
C GLN A 166 -15.34 -12.81 -39.85
N SER A 167 -16.63 -13.14 -39.98
CA SER A 167 -17.45 -13.55 -38.83
C SER A 167 -17.09 -14.95 -38.33
N SER A 168 -16.71 -15.85 -39.24
CA SER A 168 -16.33 -17.22 -38.90
C SER A 168 -14.95 -17.28 -38.24
N SER A 169 -13.96 -16.51 -38.73
CA SER A 169 -12.62 -16.48 -38.12
C SER A 169 -12.63 -15.89 -36.70
N ALA A 170 -13.33 -14.78 -36.46
CA ALA A 170 -13.46 -14.20 -35.12
C ALA A 170 -14.20 -15.13 -34.14
N SER A 171 -15.21 -15.87 -34.61
CA SER A 171 -15.93 -16.86 -33.80
C SER A 171 -15.10 -18.12 -33.47
N LEU A 172 -14.22 -18.54 -34.39
CA LEU A 172 -13.30 -19.65 -34.20
C LEU A 172 -12.13 -19.29 -33.26
N GLU A 173 -11.69 -18.04 -33.26
CA GLU A 173 -10.69 -17.54 -32.29
C GLU A 173 -11.30 -17.37 -30.88
N LEU A 174 -12.53 -16.86 -30.77
CA LEU A 174 -13.20 -16.70 -29.47
C LEU A 174 -13.46 -18.06 -28.78
N SER A 175 -13.75 -19.10 -29.57
CA SER A 175 -13.97 -20.47 -29.09
C SER A 175 -12.72 -21.10 -28.47
N GLN A 176 -11.52 -20.58 -28.80
CA GLN A 176 -10.25 -21.04 -28.22
C GLN A 176 -9.95 -20.37 -26.88
N LEU A 177 -10.57 -19.22 -26.59
CA LEU A 177 -10.38 -18.46 -25.35
C LEU A 177 -11.35 -18.92 -24.25
N THR A 178 -11.18 -20.17 -23.81
CA THR A 178 -12.02 -20.83 -22.79
C THR A 178 -12.20 -20.03 -21.49
N MET A 179 -11.20 -19.22 -21.13
CA MET A 179 -11.22 -18.34 -19.95
C MET A 179 -11.94 -17.01 -20.14
N LEU A 180 -12.21 -16.59 -21.39
CA LEU A 180 -12.68 -15.24 -21.70
C LEU A 180 -14.02 -14.87 -21.04
N PRO A 181 -15.06 -15.74 -21.00
CA PRO A 181 -16.32 -15.38 -20.36
C PRO A 181 -16.15 -15.11 -18.86
N HIS A 182 -15.31 -15.89 -18.19
CA HIS A 182 -14.97 -15.69 -16.79
C HIS A 182 -14.23 -14.37 -16.57
N LEU A 183 -13.18 -14.11 -17.38
CA LEU A 183 -12.41 -12.87 -17.28
C LEU A 183 -13.27 -11.63 -17.59
N ALA A 184 -14.20 -11.73 -18.53
CA ALA A 184 -15.14 -10.65 -18.86
C ALA A 184 -16.03 -10.29 -17.65
N ASP A 185 -16.52 -11.28 -16.90
CA ASP A 185 -17.30 -11.03 -15.69
C ASP A 185 -16.47 -10.32 -14.63
N LEU A 186 -15.24 -10.78 -14.39
CA LEU A 186 -14.32 -10.17 -13.42
C LEU A 186 -13.93 -8.75 -13.79
N VAL A 187 -13.62 -8.50 -15.06
CA VAL A 187 -13.27 -7.15 -15.55
C VAL A 187 -14.49 -6.24 -15.43
N SER A 188 -15.69 -6.70 -15.80
CA SER A 188 -16.91 -5.91 -15.68
C SER A 188 -17.20 -5.52 -14.22
N TYR A 189 -17.09 -6.49 -13.30
CA TYR A 189 -17.20 -6.24 -11.88
C TYR A 189 -16.14 -5.25 -11.38
N SER A 190 -14.88 -5.42 -11.80
CA SER A 190 -13.78 -4.56 -11.39
C SER A 190 -13.95 -3.13 -11.91
N ILE A 191 -14.47 -2.94 -13.12
CA ILE A 191 -14.83 -1.62 -13.67
C ILE A 191 -15.88 -0.95 -12.79
N GLN A 192 -16.95 -1.67 -12.39
CA GLN A 192 -17.97 -1.12 -11.50
C GLN A 192 -17.38 -0.67 -10.16
N LYS A 193 -16.44 -1.43 -9.61
CA LYS A 193 -15.71 -1.06 -8.40
C LYS A 193 -14.81 0.15 -8.58
N VAL A 194 -14.15 0.30 -9.72
CA VAL A 194 -13.37 1.51 -10.05
C VAL A 194 -14.27 2.73 -10.22
N ILE A 195 -15.44 2.58 -10.84
CA ILE A 195 -16.44 3.67 -10.92
C ILE A 195 -16.90 4.08 -9.52
N GLY A 196 -17.20 3.10 -8.66
CA GLY A 196 -17.54 3.35 -7.26
C GLY A 196 -16.44 4.13 -6.52
N PHE A 197 -15.17 3.75 -6.75
CA PHE A 197 -14.00 4.44 -6.19
C PHE A 197 -13.92 5.88 -6.67
N ALA A 198 -13.99 6.09 -7.99
CA ALA A 198 -13.89 7.41 -8.60
C ALA A 198 -14.97 8.37 -8.10
N LYS A 199 -16.21 7.88 -7.93
CA LYS A 199 -17.33 8.68 -7.38
C LYS A 199 -17.09 9.18 -5.96
N MET A 200 -16.18 8.56 -5.20
CA MET A 200 -15.83 8.98 -3.84
C MET A 200 -14.62 9.93 -3.80
N ILE A 201 -13.90 10.12 -4.92
CA ILE A 201 -12.77 11.04 -4.98
C ILE A 201 -13.29 12.50 -4.91
N PRO A 202 -12.78 13.33 -3.98
CA PRO A 202 -13.17 14.74 -3.90
C PRO A 202 -13.00 15.46 -5.24
N GLY A 203 -14.04 16.19 -5.68
CA GLY A 203 -14.04 16.94 -6.94
C GLY A 203 -14.41 16.13 -8.18
N PHE A 204 -14.41 14.79 -8.15
CA PHE A 204 -14.70 13.98 -9.35
C PHE A 204 -16.13 14.16 -9.86
N ARG A 205 -17.11 14.22 -8.94
CA ARG A 205 -18.53 14.40 -9.28
C ARG A 205 -18.87 15.81 -9.76
N ASP A 206 -17.99 16.77 -9.52
CA ASP A 206 -18.14 18.17 -9.93
C ASP A 206 -17.68 18.39 -11.38
N LEU A 207 -16.95 17.42 -11.96
CA LEU A 207 -16.58 17.40 -13.38
C LEU A 207 -17.81 17.15 -14.26
N CYS A 208 -17.74 17.61 -15.51
CA CYS A 208 -18.80 17.29 -16.47
C CYS A 208 -18.83 15.78 -16.79
N MET A 209 -19.98 15.27 -17.21
CA MET A 209 -20.15 13.84 -17.47
C MET A 209 -19.19 13.31 -18.53
N GLU A 210 -18.88 14.12 -19.55
CA GLU A 210 -17.92 13.76 -20.60
C GLU A 210 -16.52 13.52 -20.00
N ASP A 211 -16.04 14.43 -19.14
CA ASP A 211 -14.74 14.32 -18.50
C ASP A 211 -14.69 13.12 -17.53
N GLN A 212 -15.75 12.88 -16.76
CA GLN A 212 -15.83 11.70 -15.89
C GLN A 212 -15.70 10.40 -16.70
N ILE A 213 -16.37 10.32 -17.86
CA ILE A 213 -16.33 9.15 -18.75
C ILE A 213 -14.92 8.98 -19.34
N VAL A 214 -14.31 10.06 -19.85
CA VAL A 214 -12.97 10.01 -20.43
C VAL A 214 -11.94 9.55 -19.39
N LEU A 215 -11.98 10.12 -18.18
CA LEU A 215 -11.06 9.74 -17.10
C LEU A 215 -11.18 8.25 -16.74
N LEU A 216 -12.41 7.72 -16.66
CA LEU A 216 -12.65 6.31 -16.37
C LEU A 216 -12.21 5.41 -17.53
N LYS A 217 -12.51 5.78 -18.79
CA LYS A 217 -12.09 5.02 -19.97
C LYS A 217 -10.57 4.91 -20.07
N CYS A 218 -9.84 5.98 -19.74
CA CYS A 218 -8.39 6.01 -19.83
C CYS A 218 -7.69 5.28 -18.67
N SER A 219 -8.24 5.31 -17.45
CA SER A 219 -7.54 4.83 -16.26
C SER A 219 -8.05 3.51 -15.67
N ALA A 220 -9.27 3.06 -16.00
CA ALA A 220 -9.88 1.92 -15.31
C ALA A 220 -9.04 0.64 -15.39
N MET A 221 -8.48 0.33 -16.55
CA MET A 221 -7.64 -0.87 -16.71
C MET A 221 -6.35 -0.79 -15.88
N GLU A 222 -5.71 0.37 -15.83
CA GLU A 222 -4.49 0.59 -15.05
C GLU A 222 -4.76 0.41 -13.55
N VAL A 223 -5.89 0.95 -13.06
CA VAL A 223 -6.30 0.79 -11.66
C VAL A 223 -6.60 -0.68 -11.34
N ILE A 224 -7.25 -1.41 -12.25
CA ILE A 224 -7.54 -2.85 -12.09
C ILE A 224 -6.23 -3.64 -12.02
N MET A 225 -5.27 -3.35 -12.90
CA MET A 225 -3.94 -3.99 -12.90
C MET A 225 -3.17 -3.69 -11.61
N LEU A 226 -3.19 -2.43 -11.13
CA LEU A 226 -2.55 -2.05 -9.89
C LEU A 226 -3.13 -2.82 -8.69
N ARG A 227 -4.47 -2.85 -8.56
CA ARG A 227 -5.16 -3.60 -7.49
C ARG A 227 -4.92 -5.11 -7.57
N SER A 228 -4.77 -5.65 -8.78
CA SER A 228 -4.47 -7.08 -8.96
C SER A 228 -3.05 -7.46 -8.52
N ASN A 229 -2.11 -6.51 -8.48
CA ASN A 229 -0.75 -6.82 -7.99
C ASN A 229 -0.71 -7.16 -6.50
N GLU A 230 -1.72 -6.77 -5.71
CA GLU A 230 -1.79 -7.12 -4.29
C GLU A 230 -1.96 -8.63 -4.06
N SER A 231 -2.51 -9.36 -5.03
CA SER A 231 -2.70 -10.81 -4.99
C SER A 231 -1.70 -11.60 -5.85
N PHE A 232 -0.72 -10.91 -6.43
CA PHE A 232 0.29 -11.53 -7.29
C PHE A 232 1.45 -12.12 -6.49
N THR A 233 1.78 -13.37 -6.77
CA THR A 233 2.90 -14.08 -6.16
C THR A 233 4.01 -14.28 -7.17
N LEU A 234 5.22 -13.80 -6.84
CA LEU A 234 6.40 -13.95 -7.70
C LEU A 234 6.94 -15.39 -7.76
N GLU A 235 6.71 -16.20 -6.73
CA GLU A 235 7.27 -17.56 -6.63
C GLU A 235 6.77 -18.49 -7.74
N ASP A 236 5.48 -18.41 -8.07
CA ASP A 236 4.84 -19.25 -9.08
C ASP A 236 4.17 -18.46 -10.21
N MET A 237 4.47 -17.16 -10.30
CA MET A 237 3.97 -16.23 -11.32
C MET A 237 2.44 -16.30 -11.47
N SER A 238 1.75 -16.21 -10.34
CA SER A 238 0.31 -16.42 -10.28
C SER A 238 -0.44 -15.38 -9.45
N TRP A 239 -1.70 -15.13 -9.82
CA TRP A 239 -2.66 -14.36 -9.03
C TRP A 239 -3.53 -15.33 -8.23
N SER A 240 -3.67 -15.11 -6.93
CA SER A 240 -4.51 -15.93 -6.06
C SER A 240 -5.63 -15.09 -5.46
N CYS A 241 -6.85 -15.27 -5.97
CA CYS A 241 -7.99 -14.42 -5.63
C CYS A 241 -9.00 -15.18 -4.75
N GLY A 242 -8.68 -15.31 -3.46
CA GLY A 242 -9.56 -15.97 -2.49
C GLY A 242 -9.49 -17.49 -2.57
N SER A 243 -10.51 -18.15 -3.15
CA SER A 243 -10.57 -19.61 -3.25
C SER A 243 -9.48 -20.17 -4.20
N PRO A 244 -8.94 -21.39 -3.95
CA PRO A 244 -7.97 -22.03 -4.84
C PRO A 244 -8.43 -22.19 -6.30
N ASP A 245 -9.74 -22.21 -6.54
CA ASP A 245 -10.31 -22.29 -7.90
C ASP A 245 -10.03 -21.03 -8.72
N PHE A 246 -9.87 -19.87 -8.04
CA PHE A 246 -9.60 -18.57 -8.65
C PHE A 246 -8.10 -18.25 -8.56
N LYS A 247 -7.29 -19.17 -9.09
CA LYS A 247 -5.85 -19.02 -9.25
C LYS A 247 -5.50 -18.92 -10.73
N TYR A 248 -4.78 -17.87 -11.11
CA TYR A 248 -4.47 -17.57 -12.51
C TYR A 248 -2.98 -17.64 -12.75
N ARG A 249 -2.57 -18.38 -13.77
CA ARG A 249 -1.17 -18.45 -14.23
C ARG A 249 -1.05 -17.88 -15.63
N VAL A 250 0.15 -17.42 -15.97
CA VAL A 250 0.46 -16.96 -17.34
C VAL A 250 0.13 -18.03 -18.38
N SER A 251 0.37 -19.30 -18.06
CA SER A 251 0.05 -20.45 -18.93
C SER A 251 -1.44 -20.62 -19.25
N ASP A 252 -2.34 -20.01 -18.49
CA ASP A 252 -3.79 -20.11 -18.72
C ASP A 252 -4.25 -19.28 -19.93
N VAL A 253 -3.40 -18.36 -20.42
CA VAL A 253 -3.74 -17.41 -21.50
C VAL A 253 -2.69 -17.30 -22.62
N THR A 254 -1.53 -17.95 -22.49
CA THR A 254 -0.44 -17.89 -23.49
C THR A 254 -0.29 -19.18 -24.33
N GLN A 255 -1.39 -19.88 -24.62
CA GLN A 255 -1.35 -21.07 -25.50
C GLN A 255 -1.33 -20.68 -26.98
#